data_AF-A0A7S3MQ38-F1
#
_entry.id   AF-A0A7S3MQ38-F1
#
_cell.length_a   1.000
_cell.length_b   1.000
_cell.length_c   1.000
_cell.angle_alpha   90.00
_cell.angle_beta   90.00
_cell.angle_gamma   90.00
#
_symmetry.space_group_name_H-M   'P 1'
#
loop_
_entity.id
_entity.type
_entity.pdbx_description
1 polymer ?
#
loop_
_entity_poly.entity_id
_entity_poly.type
_entity_poly.pdbx_seq_one_letter_code
_entity_poly.pdbx_strand_id
1 'polypeptide(L)'
;ALRNHLIHIDDLIALQESRMRGLHEEFERDVRILKEEYDREKSDIARTHDAETQELHEMIETIREEEVAKLRQIRDNFLAEKEQTRNKNVEEAETMKMDLIKKIDSLDNAFEVEFQQYMHETEPRTQKYSEMLDANTKTTEAIYGMSVDINRTKKKTQKLALKAAQIKRENDDRNEALRREKDTIIRHYHDLKKKMAKLRSQKEEHLGTLVTNSLHCMEKLRSYQSLGERILKTAELCRKLETEKEKVLPFYQSDPDAQEESDQMVEKIQGVDPHSYNEFKQLDNFYKRYNKVNLDKLAIQKQKATLEKENLFFKNLLKQYLDGVSVNDDVINNNNPLLVVNNRVNLNRPPVVMEDGAATTYIEGNTVVNNLARQHENNYH
;
A
#
# COMPACT_ATOMS: atom_id res chain seq x y z
N ALA A 1 100.77 43.93 228.84
CA ALA A 1 99.33 43.72 228.56
C ALA A 1 98.83 44.53 227.36
N LEU A 2 99.13 45.84 227.24
CA LEU A 2 98.54 46.70 226.18
C LEU A 2 99.01 46.42 224.73
N ARG A 3 100.21 45.86 224.53
CA ARG A 3 100.79 45.65 223.19
C ARG A 3 100.21 44.45 222.42
N ASN A 4 99.60 43.49 223.11
CA ASN A 4 99.04 42.28 222.48
C ASN A 4 97.64 42.52 221.88
N HIS A 5 96.88 43.48 222.41
CA HIS A 5 95.53 43.78 221.92
C HIS A 5 95.54 44.55 220.59
N LEU A 6 96.53 45.44 220.39
CA LEU A 6 96.66 46.20 219.13
C LEU A 6 96.99 45.28 217.95
N ILE A 7 97.81 44.25 218.16
CA ILE A 7 98.15 43.28 217.11
C ILE A 7 96.91 42.49 216.65
N HIS A 8 96.05 42.08 217.59
CA HIS A 8 94.82 41.35 217.24
C HIS A 8 93.76 42.21 216.52
N ILE A 9 93.77 43.54 216.70
CA ILE A 9 92.87 44.43 215.93
C ILE A 9 93.39 44.61 214.50
N ASP A 10 94.70 44.72 214.30
CA ASP A 10 95.30 44.82 212.96
C ASP A 10 95.08 43.53 212.15
N ASP A 11 95.14 42.35 212.79
CA ASP A 11 94.81 41.06 212.14
C ASP A 11 93.34 41.01 211.69
N LEU A 12 92.42 41.63 212.44
CA LEU A 12 91.00 41.66 212.10
C LEU A 12 90.71 42.57 210.89
N ILE A 13 91.41 43.70 210.79
CA ILE A 13 91.30 44.62 209.65
C ILE A 13 91.84 43.95 208.38
N ALA A 14 92.99 43.27 208.46
CA ALA A 14 93.56 42.55 207.33
C ALA A 14 92.63 41.44 206.81
N LEU A 15 91.95 40.72 207.71
CA LEU A 15 90.97 39.71 207.33
C LEU A 15 89.79 40.33 206.56
N GLN A 16 89.33 41.50 206.98
CA GLN A 16 88.18 42.16 206.37
C GLN A 16 88.50 42.80 205.02
N GLU A 17 89.71 43.33 204.84
CA GLU A 17 90.20 43.77 203.53
C GLU A 17 90.39 42.61 202.53
N SER A 18 90.83 41.44 202.99
CA SER A 18 90.91 40.24 202.15
C SER A 18 89.54 39.81 201.63
N ARG A 19 88.53 39.81 202.52
CA ARG A 19 87.18 39.38 202.18
C ARG A 19 86.48 40.33 201.19
N MET A 20 86.66 41.64 201.34
CA MET A 20 86.14 42.63 200.38
C MET A 20 86.76 42.49 198.99
N ARG A 21 88.05 42.13 198.92
CA ARG A 21 88.76 41.92 197.65
C ARG A 21 88.24 40.68 196.91
N GLY A 22 88.02 39.58 197.62
CA GLY A 22 87.47 38.36 197.03
C GLY A 22 86.06 38.56 196.46
N LEU A 23 85.20 39.31 197.17
CA LEU A 23 83.84 39.61 196.67
C LEU A 23 83.86 40.49 195.42
N HIS A 24 84.79 41.44 195.34
CA HIS A 24 84.96 42.30 194.17
C HIS A 24 85.48 41.52 192.96
N GLU A 25 86.44 40.61 193.18
CA GLU A 25 86.96 39.72 192.14
C GLU A 25 85.90 38.75 191.62
N GLU A 26 85.00 38.24 192.47
CA GLU A 26 83.87 37.42 192.02
C GLU A 26 82.88 38.21 191.16
N PHE A 27 82.47 39.41 191.61
CA PHE A 27 81.57 40.27 190.85
C PHE A 27 82.13 40.63 189.45
N GLU A 28 83.42 40.98 189.40
CA GLU A 28 84.17 41.24 188.15
C GLU A 28 84.29 40.01 187.24
N ARG A 29 84.22 38.79 187.80
CA ARG A 29 84.24 37.55 187.03
C ARG A 29 82.88 37.29 186.39
N ASP A 30 81.80 37.44 187.15
CA ASP A 30 80.43 37.22 186.69
C ASP A 30 80.03 38.20 185.59
N VAL A 31 80.41 39.49 185.72
CA VAL A 31 80.18 40.51 184.68
C VAL A 31 80.90 40.15 183.37
N ARG A 32 82.10 39.56 183.45
CA ARG A 32 82.84 39.10 182.26
C ARG A 32 82.13 37.92 181.59
N ILE A 33 81.73 36.92 182.36
CA ILE A 33 81.04 35.73 181.84
C ILE A 33 79.75 36.11 181.14
N LEU A 34 78.91 36.94 181.77
CA LEU A 34 77.63 37.36 181.19
C LEU A 34 77.81 38.14 179.87
N LYS A 35 78.86 38.96 179.79
CA LYS A 35 79.19 39.71 178.57
C LYS A 35 79.66 38.79 177.45
N GLU A 36 80.51 37.81 177.75
CA GLU A 36 80.93 36.81 176.77
C GLU A 36 79.78 35.92 176.29
N GLU A 37 78.82 35.59 177.15
CA GLU A 37 77.62 34.85 176.77
C GLU A 37 76.72 35.68 175.85
N TYR A 38 76.46 36.95 176.19
CA TYR A 38 75.67 37.85 175.36
C TYR A 38 76.29 38.06 173.97
N ASP A 39 77.62 38.28 173.92
CA ASP A 39 78.33 38.48 172.65
C ASP A 39 78.32 37.20 171.78
N ARG A 40 78.39 36.01 172.41
CA ARG A 40 78.22 34.73 171.69
C ARG A 40 76.82 34.56 171.14
N GLU A 41 75.78 34.76 171.96
CA GLU A 41 74.40 34.61 171.53
C GLU A 41 74.05 35.59 170.40
N LYS A 42 74.50 36.84 170.49
CA LYS A 42 74.35 37.84 169.42
C LYS A 42 75.02 37.39 168.12
N SER A 43 76.22 36.80 168.21
CA SER A 43 76.93 36.31 167.03
C SER A 43 76.21 35.12 166.38
N ASP A 44 75.67 34.20 167.16
CA ASP A 44 74.96 33.03 166.64
C ASP A 44 73.62 33.42 166.00
N ILE A 45 72.87 34.36 166.60
CA ILE A 45 71.62 34.86 166.01
C ILE A 45 71.89 35.53 164.65
N ALA A 46 72.92 36.38 164.55
CA ALA A 46 73.27 37.03 163.29
C ALA A 46 73.65 36.02 162.20
N ARG A 47 74.40 34.98 162.58
CA ARG A 47 74.83 33.94 161.65
C ARG A 47 73.68 33.09 161.14
N THR A 48 72.74 32.74 162.02
CA THR A 48 71.52 31.98 161.64
C THR A 48 70.62 32.82 160.72
N HIS A 49 70.44 34.10 161.03
CA HIS A 49 69.67 35.02 160.18
C HIS A 49 70.28 35.15 158.78
N ASP A 50 71.60 35.31 158.66
CA ASP A 50 72.28 35.41 157.35
C ASP A 50 72.15 34.10 156.55
N ALA A 51 72.26 32.94 157.20
CA ALA A 51 72.07 31.65 156.56
C ALA A 51 70.64 31.47 156.03
N GLU A 52 69.62 31.76 156.85
CA GLU A 52 68.20 31.69 156.43
C GLU A 52 67.88 32.69 155.31
N THR A 53 68.46 33.89 155.37
CA THR A 53 68.28 34.91 154.33
C THR A 53 68.88 34.46 153.00
N GLN A 54 70.03 33.78 153.04
CA GLN A 54 70.68 33.24 151.84
C GLN A 54 69.89 32.07 151.24
N GLU A 55 69.39 31.14 152.05
CA GLU A 55 68.53 30.03 151.58
C GLU A 55 67.25 30.55 150.90
N LEU A 56 66.62 31.59 151.46
CA LEU A 56 65.44 32.21 150.84
C LEU A 56 65.75 32.84 149.48
N HIS A 57 66.93 33.46 149.32
CA HIS A 57 67.35 34.01 148.03
C HIS A 57 67.60 32.91 146.99
N GLU A 58 68.25 31.81 147.38
CA GLU A 58 68.50 30.67 146.49
C GLU A 58 67.19 29.99 146.05
N MET A 59 66.21 29.89 146.94
CA MET A 59 64.87 29.39 146.61
C MET A 59 64.13 30.32 145.63
N ILE A 60 64.22 31.64 145.84
CA ILE A 60 63.61 32.64 144.92
C ILE A 60 64.24 32.54 143.52
N GLU A 61 65.55 32.40 143.42
CA GLU A 61 66.24 32.25 142.14
C GLU A 61 65.86 30.93 141.45
N THR A 62 65.80 29.82 142.19
CA THR A 62 65.36 28.53 141.62
C THR A 62 63.93 28.60 141.08
N ILE A 63 63.00 29.22 141.81
CA ILE A 63 61.61 29.42 141.35
C ILE A 63 61.56 30.31 140.11
N ARG A 64 62.38 31.38 140.05
CA ARG A 64 62.47 32.25 138.86
C ARG A 64 62.97 31.48 137.64
N GLU A 65 64.01 30.66 137.80
CA GLU A 65 64.54 29.83 136.72
C GLU A 65 63.50 28.83 136.20
N GLU A 66 62.77 28.17 137.11
CA GLU A 66 61.68 27.26 136.74
C GLU A 66 60.53 27.99 136.01
N GLU A 67 60.11 29.17 136.46
CA GLU A 67 59.06 29.95 135.79
C GLU A 67 59.51 30.44 134.41
N VAL A 68 60.77 30.86 134.25
CA VAL A 68 61.35 31.21 132.95
C VAL A 68 61.39 29.99 132.03
N ALA A 69 61.77 28.82 132.54
CA ALA A 69 61.78 27.57 131.79
C ALA A 69 60.36 27.16 131.35
N LYS A 70 59.35 27.26 132.23
CA LYS A 70 57.94 27.00 131.89
C LYS A 70 57.44 27.97 130.82
N LEU A 71 57.69 29.28 130.96
CA LEU A 71 57.30 30.28 129.96
C LEU A 71 57.94 30.00 128.60
N ARG A 72 59.21 29.58 128.59
CA ARG A 72 59.91 29.18 127.37
C ARG A 72 59.28 27.92 126.75
N GLN A 73 58.99 26.90 127.56
CA GLN A 73 58.35 25.68 127.09
C GLN A 73 56.95 25.95 126.52
N ILE A 74 56.15 26.78 127.18
CA ILE A 74 54.83 27.20 126.68
C ILE A 74 54.95 27.93 125.35
N ARG A 75 55.92 28.86 125.22
CA ARG A 75 56.19 29.58 123.98
C ARG A 75 56.61 28.62 122.86
N ASP A 76 57.54 27.72 123.13
CA ASP A 76 58.07 26.78 122.15
C ASP A 76 56.97 25.81 121.70
N ASN A 77 56.13 25.32 122.62
CA ASN A 77 54.95 24.50 122.30
C ASN A 77 53.94 25.27 121.43
N PHE A 78 53.64 26.53 121.77
CA PHE A 78 52.73 27.36 120.97
C PHE A 78 53.28 27.61 119.55
N LEU A 79 54.58 27.88 119.43
CA LEU A 79 55.22 28.06 118.12
C LEU A 79 55.17 26.77 117.29
N ALA A 80 55.39 25.61 117.92
CA ALA A 80 55.28 24.32 117.26
C ALA A 80 53.86 24.03 116.76
N GLU A 81 52.83 24.25 117.60
CA GLU A 81 51.43 24.03 117.22
C GLU A 81 50.97 25.00 116.12
N LYS A 82 51.41 26.26 116.19
CA LYS A 82 51.16 27.25 115.15
C LYS A 82 51.79 26.84 113.81
N GLU A 83 53.04 26.38 113.84
CA GLU A 83 53.75 25.94 112.64
C GLU A 83 53.14 24.66 112.06
N GLN A 84 52.75 23.71 112.90
CA GLN A 84 52.02 22.51 112.49
C GLN A 84 50.68 22.87 111.82
N THR A 85 49.92 23.78 112.41
CA THR A 85 48.64 24.25 111.84
C THR A 85 48.86 24.95 110.51
N ARG A 86 49.90 25.79 110.41
CA ARG A 86 50.25 26.47 109.16
C ARG A 86 50.61 25.46 108.07
N ASN A 87 51.47 24.49 108.38
CA ASN A 87 51.90 23.48 107.42
C ASN A 87 50.73 22.61 106.96
N LYS A 88 49.85 22.21 107.89
CA LYS A 88 48.62 21.48 107.54
C LYS A 88 47.72 22.29 106.59
N ASN A 89 47.50 23.58 106.86
CA ASN A 89 46.69 24.43 105.97
C ASN A 89 47.33 24.60 104.58
N VAL A 90 48.66 24.70 104.51
CA VAL A 90 49.39 24.77 103.23
C VAL A 90 49.29 23.45 102.46
N GLU A 91 49.42 22.31 103.15
CA GLU A 91 49.23 20.99 102.55
C GLU A 91 47.79 20.78 102.04
N GLU A 92 46.78 21.16 102.82
CA GLU A 92 45.36 21.10 102.41
C GLU A 92 45.08 22.01 101.19
N ALA A 93 45.69 23.20 101.13
CA ALA A 93 45.55 24.08 99.98
C ALA A 93 46.25 23.54 98.72
N GLU A 94 47.47 23.00 98.84
CA GLU A 94 48.20 22.43 97.70
C GLU A 94 47.57 21.12 97.22
N THR A 95 47.03 20.29 98.11
CA THR A 95 46.26 19.10 97.72
C THR A 95 44.99 19.48 96.96
N MET A 96 44.20 20.44 97.47
CA MET A 96 43.01 20.93 96.78
C MET A 96 43.34 21.53 95.41
N LYS A 97 44.41 22.32 95.32
CA LYS A 97 44.89 22.89 94.07
C LYS A 97 45.30 21.79 93.08
N MET A 98 46.03 20.76 93.53
CA MET A 98 46.42 19.65 92.67
C MET A 98 45.20 18.87 92.16
N ASP A 99 44.17 18.68 92.99
CA ASP A 99 42.93 18.02 92.57
C ASP A 99 42.11 18.86 91.59
N LEU A 100 42.06 20.18 91.79
CA LEU A 100 41.41 21.10 90.84
C LEU A 100 42.13 21.13 89.50
N ILE A 101 43.46 21.16 89.49
CA ILE A 101 44.26 21.09 88.24
C ILE A 101 43.98 19.76 87.52
N LYS A 102 44.03 18.63 88.22
CA LYS A 102 43.69 17.33 87.63
C LYS A 102 42.27 17.30 87.06
N LYS A 103 41.31 17.95 87.73
CA LYS A 103 39.92 18.04 87.24
C LYS A 103 39.85 18.86 85.95
N ILE A 104 40.51 20.01 85.90
CA ILE A 104 40.60 20.86 84.70
C ILE A 104 41.23 20.08 83.56
N ASP A 105 42.40 19.47 83.78
CA ASP A 105 43.10 18.68 82.76
C ASP A 105 42.24 17.51 82.26
N SER A 106 41.47 16.86 83.15
CA SER A 106 40.57 15.78 82.75
C SER A 106 39.41 16.28 81.88
N LEU A 107 38.88 17.46 82.18
CA LEU A 107 37.80 18.08 81.41
C LEU A 107 38.31 18.58 80.06
N ASP A 108 39.47 19.22 80.02
CA ASP A 108 40.08 19.71 78.77
C ASP A 108 40.41 18.55 77.83
N ASN A 109 40.97 17.45 78.36
CA ASN A 109 41.18 16.25 77.56
C ASN A 109 39.86 15.65 77.05
N ALA A 110 38.82 15.61 77.87
CA ALA A 110 37.51 15.12 77.44
C ALA A 110 36.89 16.01 76.34
N PHE A 111 36.98 17.33 76.48
CA PHE A 111 36.52 18.29 75.48
C PHE A 111 37.28 18.16 74.16
N GLU A 112 38.61 18.03 74.22
CA GLU A 112 39.44 17.87 73.02
C GLU A 112 39.10 16.56 72.29
N VAL A 113 38.88 15.46 73.03
CA VAL A 113 38.47 14.18 72.43
C VAL A 113 37.10 14.28 71.76
N GLU A 114 36.09 14.83 72.44
CA GLU A 114 34.76 15.04 71.87
C GLU A 114 34.80 15.98 70.65
N PHE A 115 35.59 17.06 70.72
CA PHE A 115 35.76 17.99 69.62
C PHE A 115 36.41 17.33 68.40
N GLN A 116 37.50 16.58 68.60
CA GLN A 116 38.13 15.85 67.51
C GLN A 116 37.22 14.79 66.92
N GLN A 117 36.43 14.10 67.75
CA GLN A 117 35.46 13.13 67.27
C GLN A 117 34.36 13.81 66.43
N TYR A 118 33.81 14.93 66.90
CA TYR A 118 32.83 15.72 66.16
C TYR A 118 33.40 16.21 64.81
N MET A 119 34.62 16.74 64.80
CA MET A 119 35.29 17.20 63.58
C MET A 119 35.52 16.03 62.61
N HIS A 120 36.05 14.91 63.11
CA HIS A 120 36.28 13.69 62.33
C HIS A 120 34.98 13.11 61.74
N GLU A 121 33.84 13.21 62.42
CA GLU A 121 32.56 12.76 61.87
C GLU A 121 31.90 13.77 60.92
N THR A 122 32.00 15.06 61.23
CA THR A 122 31.23 16.12 60.55
C THR A 122 31.92 16.62 59.30
N GLU A 123 33.25 16.77 59.32
CA GLU A 123 34.03 17.25 58.18
C GLU A 123 33.87 16.37 56.93
N PRO A 124 34.09 15.03 56.98
CA PRO A 124 33.92 14.19 55.79
C PRO A 124 32.46 14.12 55.32
N ARG A 125 31.48 14.20 56.23
CA ARG A 125 30.05 14.30 55.85
C ARG A 125 29.75 15.61 55.13
N THR A 126 30.33 16.71 55.59
CA THR A 126 30.14 18.03 54.98
C THR A 126 30.80 18.10 53.60
N GLN A 127 32.02 17.57 53.47
CA GLN A 127 32.70 17.44 52.17
C GLN A 127 31.88 16.58 51.21
N LYS A 128 31.44 15.39 51.64
CA LYS A 128 30.61 14.50 50.81
C LYS A 128 29.30 15.16 50.39
N TYR A 129 28.65 15.90 51.29
CA TYR A 129 27.44 16.64 50.94
C TYR A 129 27.71 17.71 49.88
N SER A 130 28.81 18.47 50.02
CA SER A 130 29.24 19.45 49.02
C SER A 130 29.51 18.80 47.67
N GLU A 131 30.22 17.67 47.64
CA GLU A 131 30.47 16.91 46.41
C GLU A 131 29.19 16.41 45.76
N MET A 132 28.24 15.89 46.57
CA MET A 132 26.95 15.44 46.06
C MET A 132 26.11 16.59 45.52
N LEU A 133 26.19 17.78 46.13
CA LEU A 133 25.52 18.99 45.65
C LEU A 133 26.08 19.41 44.29
N ASP A 134 27.40 19.46 44.16
CA ASP A 134 28.10 19.79 42.90
C ASP A 134 27.85 18.73 41.81
N ALA A 135 27.76 17.46 42.17
CA ALA A 135 27.39 16.42 41.23
C ALA A 135 25.93 16.59 40.76
N ASN A 136 25.02 16.95 41.67
CA ASN A 136 23.61 17.16 41.36
C ASN A 136 23.38 18.40 40.46
N THR A 137 24.11 19.50 40.70
CA THR A 137 24.04 20.67 39.82
C THR A 137 24.52 20.33 38.41
N LYS A 138 25.66 19.64 38.27
CA LYS A 138 26.17 19.18 36.97
C LYS A 138 25.23 18.22 36.25
N THR A 139 24.63 17.25 36.95
CA THR A 139 23.66 16.34 36.34
C THR A 139 22.38 17.05 35.94
N THR A 140 21.91 18.02 36.74
CA THR A 140 20.75 18.85 36.42
C THR A 140 20.98 19.67 35.14
N GLU A 141 22.14 20.30 35.00
CA GLU A 141 22.52 21.02 33.77
C GLU A 141 22.60 20.08 32.55
N ALA A 142 23.18 18.88 32.73
CA ALA A 142 23.24 17.88 31.66
C ALA A 142 21.85 17.39 31.24
N ILE A 143 20.94 17.14 32.19
CA ILE A 143 19.54 16.76 31.94
C ILE A 143 18.84 17.88 31.16
N TYR A 144 19.05 19.13 31.54
CA TYR A 144 18.49 20.27 30.83
C TYR A 144 18.98 20.33 29.38
N GLY A 145 20.29 20.19 29.15
CA GLY A 145 20.87 20.13 27.80
C GLY A 145 20.29 18.99 26.96
N MET A 146 20.23 17.78 27.51
CA MET A 146 19.60 16.63 26.84
C MET A 146 18.11 16.88 26.53
N SER A 147 17.37 17.51 27.44
CA SER A 147 15.96 17.85 27.21
C SER A 147 15.78 18.81 26.03
N VAL A 148 16.66 19.81 25.89
CA VAL A 148 16.67 20.73 24.75
C VAL A 148 16.97 19.99 23.44
N ASP A 149 17.97 19.11 23.43
CA ASP A 149 18.33 18.32 22.25
C ASP A 149 17.25 17.32 21.83
N ILE A 150 16.60 16.67 22.79
CA ILE A 150 15.43 15.82 22.57
C ILE A 150 14.32 16.63 21.90
N ASN A 151 14.01 17.82 22.42
CA ASN A 151 12.96 18.68 21.86
C ASN A 151 13.30 19.15 20.44
N ARG A 152 14.57 19.50 20.18
CA ARG A 152 15.05 19.87 18.84
C ARG A 152 14.90 18.71 17.85
N THR A 153 15.31 17.51 18.26
CA THR A 153 15.22 16.31 17.42
C THR A 153 13.76 15.93 17.18
N LYS A 154 12.91 15.97 18.21
CA LYS A 154 11.46 15.73 18.11
C LYS A 154 10.80 16.66 17.09
N LYS A 155 11.12 17.96 17.10
CA LYS A 155 10.63 18.93 16.10
C LYS A 155 11.07 18.58 14.67
N LYS A 156 12.33 18.17 14.48
CA LYS A 156 12.82 17.73 13.16
C LYS A 156 12.10 16.46 12.69
N THR A 157 11.95 15.47 13.55
CA THR A 157 11.23 14.22 13.25
C THR A 157 9.79 14.49 12.89
N GLN A 158 9.09 15.36 13.62
CA GLN A 158 7.71 15.75 13.31
C GLN A 158 7.60 16.42 11.93
N LYS A 159 8.52 17.34 11.60
CA LYS A 159 8.56 17.99 10.28
C LYS A 159 8.78 16.96 9.15
N LEU A 160 9.71 16.02 9.35
CA LEU A 160 9.98 14.97 8.36
C LEU A 160 8.80 14.01 8.21
N ALA A 161 8.14 13.64 9.31
CA ALA A 161 6.95 12.80 9.28
C ALA A 161 5.79 13.46 8.50
N LEU A 162 5.55 14.75 8.73
CA LEU A 162 4.57 15.53 7.96
C LEU A 162 4.94 15.58 6.47
N LYS A 163 6.22 15.81 6.14
CA LYS A 163 6.66 15.85 4.75
C LYS A 163 6.53 14.48 4.06
N ALA A 164 6.84 13.40 4.76
CA ALA A 164 6.65 12.04 4.25
C ALA A 164 5.17 11.73 3.99
N ALA A 165 4.29 12.12 4.93
CA ALA A 165 2.84 11.96 4.75
C ALA A 165 2.31 12.78 3.55
N GLN A 166 2.80 14.01 3.37
CA GLN A 166 2.48 14.84 2.22
C GLN A 166 2.93 14.19 0.90
N ILE A 167 4.20 13.78 0.81
CA ILE A 167 4.75 13.14 -0.40
C ILE A 167 3.99 11.85 -0.72
N LYS A 168 3.65 11.06 0.30
CA LYS A 168 2.85 9.85 0.12
C LYS A 168 1.51 10.18 -0.53
N ARG A 169 0.78 11.17 0.01
CA ARG A 169 -0.51 11.59 -0.53
C ARG A 169 -0.40 12.08 -1.98
N GLU A 170 0.58 12.94 -2.27
CA GLU A 170 0.80 13.44 -3.63
C GLU A 170 1.13 12.32 -4.63
N ASN A 171 1.92 11.32 -4.21
CA ASN A 171 2.23 10.16 -5.03
C ASN A 171 1.02 9.25 -5.23
N ASP A 172 0.22 9.03 -4.20
CA ASP A 172 -1.01 8.22 -4.27
C ASP A 172 -2.01 8.88 -5.24
N ASP A 173 -2.23 10.20 -5.11
CA ASP A 173 -3.11 10.97 -6.00
C ASP A 173 -2.61 10.94 -7.46
N ARG A 174 -1.30 11.11 -7.69
CA ARG A 174 -0.69 11.03 -9.02
C ARG A 174 -0.81 9.64 -9.63
N ASN A 175 -0.56 8.60 -8.84
CA ASN A 175 -0.69 7.21 -9.28
C ASN A 175 -2.14 6.86 -9.62
N GLU A 176 -3.10 7.37 -8.84
CA GLU A 176 -4.51 7.16 -9.11
C GLU A 176 -4.95 7.85 -10.41
N ALA A 177 -4.52 9.09 -10.65
CA ALA A 177 -4.77 9.79 -11.91
C ALA A 177 -4.21 9.02 -13.12
N LEU A 178 -2.95 8.57 -13.06
CA LEU A 178 -2.33 7.77 -14.12
C LEU A 178 -3.03 6.43 -14.35
N ARG A 179 -3.52 5.78 -13.28
CA ARG A 179 -4.33 4.56 -13.41
C ARG A 179 -5.65 4.83 -14.14
N ARG A 180 -6.36 5.91 -13.80
CA ARG A 180 -7.62 6.28 -14.49
C ARG A 180 -7.39 6.59 -15.97
N GLU A 181 -6.31 7.27 -16.32
CA GLU A 181 -5.94 7.54 -17.71
C GLU A 181 -5.62 6.24 -18.46
N LYS A 182 -4.78 5.37 -17.88
CA LYS A 182 -4.47 4.05 -18.43
C LYS A 182 -5.74 3.24 -18.69
N ASP A 183 -6.65 3.18 -17.72
CA ASP A 183 -7.90 2.41 -17.84
C ASP A 183 -8.81 2.99 -18.93
N THR A 184 -8.83 4.31 -19.08
CA THR A 184 -9.56 4.99 -20.16
C THR A 184 -8.99 4.64 -21.52
N ILE A 185 -7.65 4.67 -21.67
CA ILE A 185 -6.97 4.29 -22.91
C ILE A 185 -7.22 2.81 -23.24
N ILE A 186 -7.18 1.93 -22.24
CA ILE A 186 -7.48 0.50 -22.41
C ILE A 186 -8.91 0.30 -22.90
N ARG A 187 -9.89 1.01 -22.33
CA ARG A 187 -11.29 0.98 -22.81
C ARG A 187 -11.38 1.42 -24.26
N HIS A 188 -10.77 2.56 -24.62
CA HIS A 188 -10.74 3.04 -26.00
C HIS A 188 -10.06 2.06 -26.96
N TYR A 189 -8.97 1.41 -26.54
CA TYR A 189 -8.31 0.37 -27.32
C TYR A 189 -9.24 -0.82 -27.59
N HIS A 190 -9.94 -1.32 -26.56
CA HIS A 190 -10.89 -2.42 -26.73
C HIS A 190 -12.06 -2.04 -27.62
N ASP A 191 -12.61 -0.83 -27.48
CA ASP A 191 -13.69 -0.35 -28.33
C ASP A 191 -13.26 -0.21 -29.79
N LEU A 192 -12.06 0.34 -30.03
CA LEU A 192 -11.49 0.43 -31.37
C LEU A 192 -11.25 -0.96 -31.97
N LYS A 193 -10.72 -1.91 -31.18
CA LYS A 193 -10.52 -3.30 -31.62
C LYS A 193 -11.84 -3.96 -32.01
N LYS A 194 -12.91 -3.76 -31.22
CA LYS A 194 -14.26 -4.24 -31.55
C LYS A 194 -14.79 -3.60 -32.83
N LYS A 195 -14.65 -2.29 -32.99
CA LYS A 195 -15.05 -1.57 -34.23
C LYS A 195 -14.30 -2.09 -35.45
N MET A 196 -12.99 -2.30 -35.35
CA MET A 196 -12.16 -2.85 -36.42
C MET A 196 -12.56 -4.28 -36.80
N ALA A 197 -12.82 -5.14 -35.80
CA ALA A 197 -13.31 -6.50 -36.05
C ALA A 197 -14.67 -6.50 -36.76
N LYS A 198 -15.60 -5.65 -36.31
CA LYS A 198 -16.91 -5.48 -36.95
C LYS A 198 -16.77 -5.00 -38.40
N LEU A 199 -15.93 -3.99 -38.65
CA LEU A 199 -15.70 -3.50 -40.01
C LEU A 199 -15.10 -4.57 -40.92
N ARG A 200 -14.14 -5.35 -40.44
CA ARG A 200 -13.57 -6.46 -41.22
C ARG A 200 -14.62 -7.50 -41.58
N SER A 201 -15.41 -7.94 -40.60
CA SER A 201 -16.50 -8.91 -40.83
C SER A 201 -17.54 -8.38 -41.83
N GLN A 202 -17.94 -7.11 -41.72
CA GLN A 202 -18.87 -6.50 -42.68
C GLN A 202 -18.29 -6.38 -44.09
N LYS A 203 -17.00 -6.07 -44.23
CA LYS A 203 -16.34 -6.00 -45.54
C LYS A 203 -16.15 -7.37 -46.15
N GLU A 204 -15.84 -8.38 -45.35
CA GLU A 204 -15.78 -9.77 -45.77
C GLU A 204 -17.15 -10.27 -46.26
N GLU A 205 -18.22 -10.01 -45.50
CA GLU A 205 -19.59 -10.33 -45.90
C GLU A 205 -19.97 -9.64 -47.21
N HIS A 206 -19.76 -8.32 -47.30
CA HIS A 206 -20.09 -7.56 -48.50
C HIS A 206 -19.33 -8.02 -49.74
N LEU A 207 -18.03 -8.33 -49.59
CA LEU A 207 -17.23 -8.90 -50.66
C LEU A 207 -17.76 -10.28 -51.06
N GLY A 208 -18.10 -11.13 -50.09
CA GLY A 208 -18.71 -12.43 -50.33
C GLY A 208 -20.01 -12.34 -51.13
N THR A 209 -20.91 -11.42 -50.75
CA THR A 209 -22.15 -11.15 -51.48
C THR A 209 -21.88 -10.64 -52.89
N LEU A 210 -20.96 -9.69 -53.05
CA LEU A 210 -20.62 -9.11 -54.36
C LEU A 210 -20.05 -10.17 -55.31
N VAL A 211 -19.10 -10.98 -54.84
CA VAL A 211 -18.50 -12.07 -55.62
C VAL A 211 -19.55 -13.09 -56.01
N THR A 212 -20.41 -13.50 -55.06
CA THR A 212 -21.48 -14.46 -55.31
C THR A 212 -22.46 -13.93 -56.35
N ASN A 213 -22.92 -12.68 -56.23
CA ASN A 213 -23.83 -12.08 -57.20
C ASN A 213 -23.19 -11.92 -58.58
N SER A 214 -21.91 -11.55 -58.64
CA SER A 214 -21.16 -11.43 -59.89
C SER A 214 -21.02 -12.79 -60.57
N LEU A 215 -20.73 -13.85 -59.80
CA LEU A 215 -20.65 -15.22 -60.31
C LEU A 215 -22.00 -15.67 -60.89
N HIS A 216 -23.11 -15.49 -60.15
CA HIS A 216 -24.44 -15.84 -60.65
C HIS A 216 -24.81 -15.07 -61.93
N CYS A 217 -24.45 -13.78 -62.00
CA CYS A 217 -24.65 -12.99 -63.21
C CYS A 217 -23.83 -13.54 -64.38
N MET A 218 -22.55 -13.83 -64.16
CA MET A 218 -21.68 -14.44 -65.17
C MET A 218 -22.20 -15.80 -65.66
N GLU A 219 -22.68 -16.65 -64.76
CA GLU A 219 -23.27 -17.95 -65.11
C GLU A 219 -24.53 -17.80 -65.95
N LYS A 220 -25.41 -16.84 -65.60
CA LYS A 220 -26.59 -16.50 -66.43
C LYS A 220 -26.19 -15.96 -67.80
N LEU A 221 -25.19 -15.09 -67.88
CA LEU A 221 -24.71 -14.58 -69.16
C LEU A 221 -24.09 -15.69 -70.02
N ARG A 222 -23.35 -16.62 -69.40
CA ARG A 222 -22.84 -17.82 -70.09
C ARG A 222 -23.95 -18.73 -70.58
N SER A 223 -25.04 -18.89 -69.83
CA SER A 223 -26.18 -19.69 -70.28
C SER A 223 -26.90 -19.03 -71.45
N TYR A 224 -27.09 -17.70 -71.44
CA TYR A 224 -27.60 -16.95 -72.59
C TYR A 224 -26.68 -17.02 -73.80
N GLN A 225 -25.36 -16.93 -73.61
CA GLN A 225 -24.40 -17.11 -74.68
C GLN A 225 -24.54 -18.52 -75.30
N SER A 226 -24.59 -19.57 -74.48
CA SER A 226 -24.77 -20.95 -74.97
C SER A 226 -26.09 -21.14 -75.71
N LEU A 227 -27.18 -20.53 -75.24
CA LEU A 227 -28.48 -20.57 -75.92
C LEU A 227 -28.42 -19.82 -77.25
N GLY A 228 -27.85 -18.62 -77.28
CA GLY A 228 -27.65 -17.84 -78.50
C GLY A 228 -26.80 -18.58 -79.53
N GLU A 229 -25.67 -19.17 -79.11
CA GLU A 229 -24.84 -20.02 -79.97
C GLU A 229 -25.61 -21.22 -80.52
N ARG A 230 -26.47 -21.85 -79.71
CA ARG A 230 -27.30 -22.97 -80.15
C ARG A 230 -28.32 -22.52 -81.20
N ILE A 231 -29.02 -21.41 -80.96
CA ILE A 231 -29.99 -20.84 -81.91
C ILE A 231 -29.28 -20.52 -83.24
N LEU A 232 -28.12 -19.87 -83.20
CA LEU A 232 -27.35 -19.53 -84.40
C LEU A 232 -26.88 -20.77 -85.15
N LYS A 233 -26.32 -21.78 -84.45
CA LYS A 233 -25.92 -23.06 -85.07
C LYS A 233 -27.10 -23.80 -85.69
N THR A 234 -28.25 -23.83 -85.01
CA THR A 234 -29.48 -24.43 -85.55
C THR A 234 -29.98 -23.65 -86.78
N ALA A 235 -30.00 -22.33 -86.73
CA ALA A 235 -30.39 -21.50 -87.87
C ALA A 235 -29.47 -21.71 -89.07
N GLU A 236 -28.15 -21.83 -88.87
CA GLU A 236 -27.18 -22.13 -89.92
C GLU A 236 -27.41 -23.53 -90.52
N LEU A 237 -27.68 -24.54 -89.69
CA LEU A 237 -28.02 -25.89 -90.15
C LEU A 237 -29.32 -25.90 -90.96
N CYS A 238 -30.37 -25.21 -90.49
CA CYS A 238 -31.63 -25.06 -91.23
C CYS A 238 -31.41 -24.33 -92.56
N ARG A 239 -30.59 -23.28 -92.58
CA ARG A 239 -30.27 -22.50 -93.79
C ARG A 239 -29.62 -23.33 -94.90
N LYS A 240 -28.90 -24.42 -94.56
CA LYS A 240 -28.36 -25.35 -95.57
C LYS A 240 -29.44 -26.09 -96.37
N LEU A 241 -30.63 -26.29 -95.79
CA LEU A 241 -31.74 -27.00 -96.41
C LEU A 241 -32.70 -26.07 -97.16
N GLU A 242 -32.50 -24.75 -97.08
CA GLU A 242 -33.31 -23.76 -97.77
C GLU A 242 -32.91 -23.65 -99.25
N THR A 243 -33.89 -23.33 -100.08
CA THR A 243 -33.64 -23.07 -101.51
C THR A 243 -32.89 -21.74 -101.69
N GLU A 244 -32.16 -21.58 -102.80
CA GLU A 244 -31.46 -20.31 -103.09
C GLU A 244 -32.42 -19.11 -103.14
N LYS A 245 -33.66 -19.33 -103.61
CA LYS A 245 -34.72 -18.32 -103.62
C LYS A 245 -35.03 -17.81 -102.20
N GLU A 246 -35.14 -18.72 -101.22
CA GLU A 246 -35.44 -18.38 -99.82
C GLU A 246 -34.24 -17.84 -99.05
N LYS A 247 -33.01 -18.09 -99.53
CA LYS A 247 -31.78 -17.49 -98.97
C LYS A 247 -31.61 -16.03 -99.40
N VAL A 248 -32.01 -15.70 -100.64
CA VAL A 248 -31.89 -14.35 -101.23
C VAL A 248 -33.09 -13.47 -100.87
N LEU A 249 -34.31 -14.03 -100.89
CA LEU A 249 -35.54 -13.38 -100.43
C LEU A 249 -36.17 -14.19 -99.28
N PRO A 250 -35.65 -14.07 -98.04
CA PRO A 250 -36.18 -14.80 -96.88
C PRO A 250 -37.57 -14.33 -96.45
N PHE A 251 -37.90 -13.07 -96.76
CA PHE A 251 -39.16 -12.44 -96.40
C PHE A 251 -39.94 -12.16 -97.69
N TYR A 252 -41.12 -12.74 -97.79
CA TYR A 252 -42.01 -12.51 -98.92
C TYR A 252 -42.77 -11.21 -98.68
N GLN A 253 -42.83 -10.36 -99.71
CA GLN A 253 -43.79 -9.27 -99.73
C GLN A 253 -45.17 -9.91 -99.77
N SER A 254 -46.01 -9.59 -98.78
CA SER A 254 -47.45 -9.82 -98.91
C SER A 254 -47.89 -9.16 -100.21
N ASP A 255 -48.63 -9.86 -101.05
CA ASP A 255 -49.17 -9.25 -102.28
C ASP A 255 -49.90 -7.94 -101.94
N PRO A 256 -49.83 -6.89 -102.80
CA PRO A 256 -50.57 -5.63 -102.58
C PRO A 256 -52.08 -5.84 -102.47
N ASP A 257 -52.62 -6.93 -103.02
CA ASP A 257 -54.04 -7.29 -102.91
C ASP A 257 -54.38 -8.03 -101.60
N ALA A 258 -53.38 -8.38 -100.78
CA ALA A 258 -53.57 -8.88 -99.42
C ALA A 258 -53.56 -7.73 -98.37
N GLN A 259 -53.55 -6.47 -98.80
CA GLN A 259 -53.68 -5.29 -97.91
C GLN A 259 -55.10 -5.04 -97.41
N GLU A 260 -56.07 -5.86 -97.79
CA GLU A 260 -57.26 -6.08 -96.98
C GLU A 260 -57.00 -7.24 -96.01
N GLU A 261 -56.05 -7.07 -95.10
CA GLU A 261 -56.18 -7.72 -93.81
C GLU A 261 -57.45 -7.14 -93.19
N SER A 262 -58.58 -7.82 -93.42
CA SER A 262 -59.70 -7.75 -92.48
C SER A 262 -59.08 -7.82 -91.09
N ASP A 263 -59.45 -6.89 -90.21
CA ASP A 263 -59.33 -7.05 -88.76
C ASP A 263 -60.10 -8.33 -88.37
N GLN A 264 -59.59 -9.50 -88.74
CA GLN A 264 -59.87 -10.73 -88.08
C GLN A 264 -59.33 -10.48 -86.69
N MET A 265 -60.26 -10.19 -85.78
CA MET A 265 -60.05 -10.26 -84.36
C MET A 265 -59.16 -11.47 -84.10
N VAL A 266 -57.86 -11.23 -83.93
CA VAL A 266 -57.04 -12.11 -83.13
C VAL A 266 -57.78 -12.11 -81.82
N GLU A 267 -58.51 -13.18 -81.52
CA GLU A 267 -59.18 -13.36 -80.24
C GLU A 267 -58.17 -12.93 -79.19
N LYS A 268 -58.43 -11.80 -78.53
CA LYS A 268 -57.61 -11.35 -77.42
C LYS A 268 -57.70 -12.47 -76.40
N ILE A 269 -56.71 -13.34 -76.37
CA ILE A 269 -56.61 -14.40 -75.37
C ILE A 269 -56.61 -13.67 -74.03
N GLN A 270 -57.73 -13.74 -73.31
CA GLN A 270 -57.89 -13.05 -72.04
C GLN A 270 -56.84 -13.58 -71.06
N GLY A 271 -55.91 -12.71 -70.66
CA GLY A 271 -54.86 -13.03 -69.68
C GLY A 271 -53.42 -12.75 -70.12
N VAL A 272 -53.18 -12.28 -71.34
CA VAL A 272 -51.83 -11.95 -71.83
C VAL A 272 -51.56 -10.45 -71.76
N ASP A 273 -50.48 -10.06 -71.07
CA ASP A 273 -50.02 -8.67 -70.88
C ASP A 273 -49.83 -7.97 -72.25
N PRO A 274 -50.31 -6.72 -72.44
CA PRO A 274 -50.03 -5.91 -73.63
C PRO A 274 -48.55 -5.87 -74.07
N HIS A 275 -47.58 -6.04 -73.16
CA HIS A 275 -46.17 -6.15 -73.53
C HIS A 275 -45.80 -7.47 -74.23
N SER A 276 -46.45 -8.59 -73.89
CA SER A 276 -46.22 -9.87 -74.58
C SER A 276 -46.72 -9.84 -76.03
N TYR A 277 -47.71 -9.01 -76.36
CA TYR A 277 -48.17 -8.83 -77.74
C TYR A 277 -47.07 -8.28 -78.66
N ASN A 278 -46.15 -7.48 -78.11
CA ASN A 278 -45.03 -6.91 -78.83
C ASN A 278 -43.89 -7.92 -79.10
N GLU A 279 -43.77 -8.97 -78.28
CA GLU A 279 -42.81 -10.06 -78.51
C GLU A 279 -43.24 -10.97 -79.66
N PHE A 280 -44.53 -11.27 -79.80
CA PHE A 280 -45.05 -12.08 -80.92
C PHE A 280 -44.87 -11.36 -82.27
N LYS A 281 -45.04 -10.04 -82.29
CA LYS A 281 -44.81 -9.24 -83.50
C LYS A 281 -43.36 -9.29 -83.97
N GLN A 282 -42.39 -9.45 -83.06
CA GLN A 282 -40.96 -9.57 -83.44
C GLN A 282 -40.65 -10.88 -84.19
N LEU A 283 -41.51 -11.90 -84.07
CA LEU A 283 -41.36 -13.19 -84.75
C LEU A 283 -42.26 -13.34 -85.98
N ASP A 284 -43.03 -12.33 -86.36
CA ASP A 284 -43.99 -12.40 -87.48
C ASP A 284 -43.32 -12.86 -88.79
N ASN A 285 -42.17 -12.27 -89.13
CA ASN A 285 -41.39 -12.66 -90.31
C ASN A 285 -40.87 -14.10 -90.25
N PHE A 286 -40.54 -14.61 -89.06
CA PHE A 286 -40.18 -16.01 -88.89
C PHE A 286 -41.36 -16.93 -89.18
N TYR A 287 -42.55 -16.59 -88.66
CA TYR A 287 -43.76 -17.38 -88.89
C TYR A 287 -44.25 -17.33 -90.33
N LYS A 288 -44.15 -16.17 -91.01
CA LYS A 288 -44.42 -16.07 -92.45
C LYS A 288 -43.57 -17.04 -93.25
N ARG A 289 -42.26 -17.09 -92.95
CA ARG A 289 -41.32 -18.01 -93.57
C ARG A 289 -41.62 -19.47 -93.25
N TYR A 290 -41.89 -19.78 -91.99
CA TYR A 290 -42.25 -21.12 -91.53
C TYR A 290 -43.53 -21.64 -92.20
N ASN A 291 -44.58 -20.82 -92.24
CA ASN A 291 -45.87 -21.17 -92.83
C ASN A 291 -45.74 -21.42 -94.33
N LYS A 292 -44.95 -20.61 -95.04
CA LYS A 292 -44.66 -20.86 -96.45
C LYS A 292 -44.02 -22.24 -96.66
N VAL A 293 -42.94 -22.54 -95.96
CA VAL A 293 -42.25 -23.84 -96.11
C VAL A 293 -43.21 -24.99 -95.78
N ASN A 294 -44.13 -24.79 -94.82
CA ASN A 294 -45.17 -25.76 -94.51
C ASN A 294 -46.17 -25.96 -95.65
N LEU A 295 -46.60 -24.88 -96.33
CA LEU A 295 -47.43 -24.94 -97.53
C LEU A 295 -46.71 -25.64 -98.68
N ASP A 296 -45.44 -25.31 -98.91
CA ASP A 296 -44.62 -25.96 -99.95
C ASP A 296 -44.45 -27.46 -99.65
N LYS A 297 -44.22 -27.83 -98.38
CA LYS A 297 -44.18 -29.23 -97.94
C LYS A 297 -45.52 -29.94 -98.20
N LEU A 298 -46.66 -29.32 -97.88
CA LEU A 298 -47.98 -29.88 -98.13
C LEU A 298 -48.26 -30.03 -99.63
N ALA A 299 -47.86 -29.05 -100.45
CA ALA A 299 -47.98 -29.12 -101.90
C ALA A 299 -47.15 -30.28 -102.48
N ILE A 300 -45.90 -30.45 -102.05
CA ILE A 300 -45.03 -31.57 -102.43
C ILE A 300 -45.65 -32.90 -101.98
N GLN A 301 -46.18 -32.99 -100.76
CA GLN A 301 -46.84 -34.19 -100.28
C GLN A 301 -48.08 -34.56 -101.12
N LYS A 302 -48.89 -33.56 -101.50
CA LYS A 302 -50.04 -33.75 -102.37
C LYS A 302 -49.62 -34.22 -103.76
N GLN A 303 -48.62 -33.56 -104.37
CA GLN A 303 -48.07 -33.97 -105.67
C GLN A 303 -47.51 -35.39 -105.62
N LYS A 304 -46.75 -35.73 -104.58
CA LYS A 304 -46.24 -37.09 -104.36
C LYS A 304 -47.39 -38.10 -104.29
N ALA A 305 -48.44 -37.82 -103.51
CA ALA A 305 -49.60 -38.71 -103.40
C ALA A 305 -50.34 -38.87 -104.74
N THR A 306 -50.46 -37.80 -105.54
CA THR A 306 -51.02 -37.87 -106.90
C THR A 306 -50.15 -38.72 -107.81
N LEU A 307 -48.83 -38.48 -107.84
CA LEU A 307 -47.88 -39.26 -108.64
C LEU A 307 -47.86 -40.74 -108.22
N GLU A 308 -48.00 -41.05 -106.93
CA GLU A 308 -48.11 -42.43 -106.45
C GLU A 308 -49.40 -43.10 -106.94
N LYS A 309 -50.53 -42.37 -106.95
CA LYS A 309 -51.79 -42.87 -107.52
C LYS A 309 -51.70 -43.05 -109.03
N GLU A 310 -51.13 -42.10 -109.76
CA GLU A 310 -50.91 -42.20 -111.21
C GLU A 310 -49.96 -43.35 -111.55
N ASN A 311 -48.87 -43.51 -110.81
CA ASN A 311 -47.95 -44.63 -110.99
C ASN A 311 -48.63 -45.97 -110.70
N LEU A 312 -49.47 -46.05 -109.65
CA LEU A 312 -50.29 -47.23 -109.40
C LEU A 312 -51.28 -47.48 -110.55
N PHE A 313 -51.91 -46.44 -111.07
CA PHE A 313 -52.80 -46.52 -112.22
C PHE A 313 -52.07 -47.01 -113.47
N PHE A 314 -50.88 -46.48 -113.80
CA PHE A 314 -50.08 -46.93 -114.92
C PHE A 314 -49.57 -48.36 -114.74
N LYS A 315 -49.18 -48.75 -113.52
CA LYS A 315 -48.83 -50.14 -113.20
C LYS A 315 -50.02 -51.08 -113.42
N ASN A 316 -51.22 -50.68 -113.01
CA ASN A 316 -52.44 -51.45 -113.22
C ASN A 316 -52.82 -51.49 -114.71
N LEU A 317 -52.68 -50.40 -115.45
CA LEU A 317 -52.95 -50.33 -116.89
C LEU A 317 -51.94 -51.17 -117.68
N LEU A 318 -50.66 -51.14 -117.30
CA LEU A 318 -49.63 -51.99 -117.88
C LEU A 318 -49.89 -53.46 -117.58
N LYS A 319 -50.33 -53.79 -116.34
CA LYS A 319 -50.79 -55.13 -115.99
C LYS A 319 -51.94 -55.55 -116.89
N GLN A 320 -52.97 -54.71 -117.04
CA GLN A 320 -54.11 -54.98 -117.92
C GLN A 320 -53.72 -55.16 -119.39
N TYR A 321 -52.76 -54.37 -119.91
CA TYR A 321 -52.25 -54.54 -121.27
C TYR A 321 -51.47 -55.86 -121.44
N LEU A 322 -50.61 -56.19 -120.48
CA LEU A 322 -49.88 -57.47 -120.47
C LEU A 322 -50.83 -58.66 -120.38
N ASP A 323 -51.85 -58.57 -119.53
CA ASP A 323 -52.94 -59.54 -119.42
C ASP A 323 -53.81 -59.61 -120.69
N GLY A 324 -53.89 -58.53 -121.48
CA GLY A 324 -54.57 -58.50 -122.78
C GLY A 324 -53.76 -59.11 -123.93
N VAL A 325 -52.43 -59.18 -123.81
CA VAL A 325 -51.50 -59.72 -124.83
C VAL A 325 -51.01 -61.13 -124.49
N SER A 326 -50.94 -61.48 -123.20
CA SER A 326 -50.53 -62.80 -122.69
C SER A 326 -51.74 -63.58 -122.16
N VAL A 327 -51.76 -64.90 -122.34
CA VAL A 327 -52.79 -65.76 -121.76
C VAL A 327 -52.30 -66.29 -120.41
N ASN A 328 -52.76 -65.67 -119.32
CA ASN A 328 -52.48 -66.11 -117.94
C ASN A 328 -53.78 -66.58 -117.24
N ASP A 329 -53.66 -67.37 -116.17
CA ASP A 329 -54.82 -67.92 -115.42
C ASP A 329 -55.79 -66.83 -114.92
N ASP A 330 -55.27 -65.66 -114.52
CA ASP A 330 -56.10 -64.50 -114.12
C ASP A 330 -56.95 -63.94 -115.27
N VAL A 331 -56.53 -64.12 -116.53
CA VAL A 331 -57.21 -63.61 -117.74
C VAL A 331 -58.34 -64.54 -118.15
N ILE A 332 -58.20 -65.85 -117.94
CA ILE A 332 -59.22 -66.85 -118.28
C ILE A 332 -60.39 -66.82 -117.28
N ASN A 333 -60.09 -66.54 -116.00
CA ASN A 333 -61.10 -66.54 -114.93
C ASN A 333 -61.91 -65.25 -114.83
N ASN A 334 -61.45 -64.15 -115.42
CA ASN A 334 -62.16 -62.87 -115.47
C ASN A 334 -62.87 -62.68 -116.81
N ASN A 335 -63.89 -61.82 -116.86
CA ASN A 335 -64.58 -61.47 -118.12
C ASN A 335 -63.58 -60.96 -119.16
N ASN A 336 -63.39 -61.73 -120.22
CA ASN A 336 -62.37 -61.52 -121.23
C ASN A 336 -62.98 -61.62 -122.65
N PRO A 337 -62.38 -60.95 -123.65
CA PRO A 337 -62.83 -61.08 -125.04
C PRO A 337 -62.43 -62.42 -125.69
N LEU A 338 -61.61 -63.24 -125.03
CA LEU A 338 -61.13 -64.53 -125.53
C LEU A 338 -62.18 -65.65 -125.38
N LEU A 339 -63.11 -65.55 -124.42
CA LEU A 339 -64.13 -66.57 -124.16
C LEU A 339 -65.50 -65.91 -123.88
N VAL A 340 -66.26 -65.67 -124.94
CA VAL A 340 -67.56 -64.97 -124.88
C VAL A 340 -68.67 -65.94 -124.47
N VAL A 341 -69.17 -65.82 -123.25
CA VAL A 341 -70.32 -66.58 -122.75
C VAL A 341 -71.55 -65.67 -122.66
N ASN A 342 -72.66 -66.07 -123.28
CA ASN A 342 -73.96 -65.38 -123.24
C ASN A 342 -73.99 -63.94 -123.77
N ASN A 343 -73.38 -63.67 -124.94
CA ASN A 343 -73.47 -62.40 -125.67
C ASN A 343 -73.08 -61.12 -124.89
N ARG A 344 -72.36 -61.25 -123.77
CA ARG A 344 -71.89 -60.13 -122.95
C ARG A 344 -70.44 -59.81 -123.29
N VAL A 345 -70.20 -59.03 -124.35
CA VAL A 345 -68.91 -58.38 -124.59
C VAL A 345 -69.10 -56.88 -124.42
N ASN A 346 -68.72 -56.34 -123.27
CA ASN A 346 -68.50 -54.90 -123.13
C ASN A 346 -67.12 -54.59 -123.71
N LEU A 347 -67.05 -54.29 -125.00
CA LEU A 347 -65.90 -53.59 -125.55
C LEU A 347 -65.88 -52.20 -124.89
N ASN A 348 -64.99 -52.01 -123.92
CA ASN A 348 -64.76 -50.71 -123.28
C ASN A 348 -64.16 -49.72 -124.30
N ARG A 349 -65.00 -49.21 -125.20
CA ARG A 349 -64.78 -47.96 -125.91
C ARG A 349 -65.61 -46.92 -125.16
N PRO A 350 -65.00 -45.90 -124.53
CA PRO A 350 -65.79 -44.90 -123.81
C PRO A 350 -66.77 -44.24 -124.78
N PRO A 351 -68.07 -44.11 -124.43
CA PRO A 351 -68.99 -43.31 -125.22
C PRO A 351 -68.52 -41.85 -125.18
N VAL A 352 -68.60 -41.15 -126.31
CA VAL A 352 -68.50 -39.69 -126.36
C VAL A 352 -69.70 -39.16 -125.58
N VAL A 353 -69.47 -38.80 -124.31
CA VAL A 353 -70.47 -38.13 -123.49
C VAL A 353 -70.45 -36.67 -123.94
N MET A 354 -71.52 -36.27 -124.61
CA MET A 354 -71.90 -34.88 -124.80
C MET A 354 -72.10 -34.28 -123.39
N GLU A 355 -71.34 -33.24 -123.05
CA GLU A 355 -71.64 -32.42 -121.88
C GLU A 355 -72.98 -31.70 -122.11
N ASP A 356 -73.99 -32.07 -121.32
CA ASP A 356 -75.17 -31.23 -121.09
C ASP A 356 -74.67 -29.91 -120.49
N GLY A 357 -74.74 -28.83 -121.27
CA GLY A 357 -74.32 -27.51 -120.86
C GLY A 357 -73.28 -26.84 -121.76
N ALA A 358 -73.14 -27.29 -123.01
CA ALA A 358 -72.56 -26.48 -124.08
C ALA A 358 -73.22 -25.09 -124.10
N ALA A 359 -72.49 -24.11 -123.58
CA ALA A 359 -72.76 -22.71 -123.81
C ALA A 359 -72.85 -22.51 -125.32
N THR A 360 -74.02 -22.06 -125.76
CA THR A 360 -74.29 -21.58 -127.11
C THR A 360 -73.14 -20.70 -127.58
N THR A 361 -72.45 -21.15 -128.62
CA THR A 361 -71.46 -20.38 -129.35
C THR A 361 -72.13 -19.12 -129.89
N TYR A 362 -71.92 -17.98 -129.24
CA TYR A 362 -72.16 -16.68 -129.86
C TYR A 362 -70.98 -16.37 -130.76
N ILE A 363 -71.22 -16.46 -132.06
CA ILE A 363 -70.37 -15.88 -133.10
C ILE A 363 -70.78 -14.40 -133.15
N GLU A 364 -70.06 -13.55 -132.42
CA GLU A 364 -70.18 -12.10 -132.63
C GLU A 364 -69.53 -11.75 -133.97
N GLY A 365 -70.36 -11.21 -134.85
CA GLY A 365 -69.97 -10.76 -136.18
C GLY A 365 -68.94 -9.65 -136.10
N ASN A 366 -67.95 -9.78 -136.97
CA ASN A 366 -66.94 -8.81 -137.38
C ASN A 366 -67.36 -7.33 -137.14
N THR A 367 -66.96 -6.79 -135.99
CA THR A 367 -66.99 -5.34 -135.73
C THR A 367 -65.65 -4.76 -136.19
N VAL A 368 -65.63 -4.28 -137.43
CA VAL A 368 -64.58 -3.39 -137.92
C VAL A 368 -64.74 -2.05 -137.20
N VAL A 369 -63.93 -1.81 -136.17
CA VAL A 369 -63.76 -0.48 -135.57
C VAL A 369 -62.39 0.05 -135.99
N ASN A 370 -62.43 1.08 -136.84
CA ASN A 370 -61.28 1.85 -137.29
C ASN A 370 -60.47 2.38 -136.08
N ASN A 371 -59.21 1.99 -136.02
CA ASN A 371 -58.27 2.42 -135.00
C ASN A 371 -57.67 3.79 -135.40
N LEU A 372 -58.46 4.87 -135.25
CA LEU A 372 -58.04 6.24 -135.63
C LEU A 372 -57.11 6.92 -134.59
N ALA A 373 -56.84 6.30 -133.45
CA ALA A 373 -56.05 6.90 -132.35
C ALA A 373 -54.61 6.36 -132.24
N ARG A 374 -54.13 5.59 -133.23
CA ARG A 374 -52.76 5.05 -133.27
C ARG A 374 -51.92 5.52 -134.46
N GLN A 375 -52.26 6.65 -135.09
CA GLN A 375 -51.57 7.16 -136.30
C GLN A 375 -50.94 8.56 -136.19
N HIS A 376 -50.95 9.21 -135.02
CA HIS A 376 -50.13 10.39 -134.72
C HIS A 376 -49.76 10.26 -133.24
N GLU A 377 -48.61 9.77 -132.80
CA GLU A 377 -47.26 10.32 -132.95
C GLU A 377 -46.22 9.21 -132.68
N ASN A 378 -45.96 8.36 -133.67
CA ASN A 378 -44.73 7.58 -133.75
C ASN A 378 -44.25 7.70 -135.19
N ASN A 379 -43.65 8.84 -135.49
CA ASN A 379 -42.78 9.07 -136.64
C ASN A 379 -42.17 10.46 -136.50
N TYR A 380 -41.07 10.57 -135.75
CA TYR A 380 -39.86 11.25 -136.21
C TYR A 380 -38.68 10.68 -135.41
N HIS A 381 -37.68 10.28 -136.18
CA HIS A 381 -36.40 9.63 -135.87
C HIS A 381 -35.76 9.87 -134.51
#